data_AF-B3P1B5-F1
#
_entry.id   AF-B3P1B5-F1
#
_cell.length_a   1.000
_cell.length_b   1.000
_cell.length_c   1.000
_cell.angle_alpha   90.00
_cell.angle_beta   90.00
_cell.angle_gamma   90.00
#
_symmetry.space_group_name_H-M   'P 1'
#
loop_
_entity.id
_entity.type
_entity.pdbx_description
1 polymer ?
#
loop_
_entity_poly.entity_id
_entity_poly.type
_entity_poly.pdbx_seq_one_letter_code
_entity_poly.pdbx_strand_id
1 'polypeptide(L)'
;MQTDVRLTNFGIMSGTQKEGCSFVYNSSERISGLFHSPNFPGYYLENVVCNYYFYGASDERVVLHFTYFDVEGIGTCDHQTASDYIEFSNFMSTDRKFSRYCGKLPDFEMRSDGRFFRVTLHSNDRFVAIGFRALYTFETIPMNNSIADLRDTASMQSFVSTASVSKIVNLGSLMICILCTYKPYQYYV
;
A
#
# COMPACT_ATOMS: atom_id res chain seq x y z
N MET A 1 45.10 11.64 -6.23
CA MET A 1 44.45 10.94 -5.10
C MET A 1 43.34 11.85 -4.60
N GLN A 2 42.13 11.66 -5.11
CA GLN A 2 40.94 12.38 -4.64
C GLN A 2 40.61 11.80 -3.28
N THR A 3 40.72 12.58 -2.22
CA THR A 3 40.34 12.16 -0.87
C THR A 3 38.86 11.86 -0.86
N ASP A 4 38.51 10.61 -0.53
CA ASP A 4 37.14 10.17 -0.20
C ASP A 4 36.63 11.00 0.98
N VAL A 5 35.95 12.10 0.67
CA VAL A 5 35.18 12.86 1.66
C VAL A 5 33.99 11.98 1.97
N ARG A 6 34.09 11.16 3.03
CA ARG A 6 32.94 10.43 3.57
C ARG A 6 31.81 11.42 3.75
N LEU A 7 30.76 11.28 2.94
CA LEU A 7 29.56 12.11 3.05
C LEU A 7 28.90 11.79 4.39
N THR A 8 29.12 12.65 5.37
CA THR A 8 28.52 12.51 6.71
C THR A 8 27.24 13.32 6.86
N ASN A 9 27.06 14.37 6.05
CA ASN A 9 25.89 15.23 6.08
C ASN A 9 24.99 14.95 4.87
N PHE A 10 23.81 14.39 5.13
CA PHE A 10 22.79 14.07 4.13
C PHE A 10 21.68 15.12 4.05
N GLY A 11 21.79 16.23 4.78
CA GLY A 11 20.77 17.28 4.83
C GLY A 11 19.48 16.86 5.55
N ILE A 12 19.46 15.72 6.23
CA ILE A 12 18.31 15.22 7.00
C ILE A 12 18.49 15.66 8.46
N MET A 13 17.55 16.48 8.94
CA MET A 13 17.58 17.03 10.31
C MET A 13 16.64 16.30 11.28
N SER A 14 15.85 15.34 10.79
CA SER A 14 14.91 14.57 11.60
C SER A 14 15.43 13.16 11.90
N GLY A 15 14.97 12.61 13.02
CA GLY A 15 15.47 11.33 13.54
C GLY A 15 16.91 11.41 14.05
N THR A 16 17.44 10.27 14.46
CA THR A 16 18.83 10.12 14.90
C THR A 16 19.63 9.43 13.80
N GLN A 17 20.62 10.13 13.24
CA GLN A 17 21.56 9.54 12.28
C GLN A 17 22.43 8.48 12.97
N LYS A 18 22.62 7.34 12.31
CA LYS A 18 23.51 6.24 12.70
C LYS A 18 24.70 6.20 11.74
N GLU A 19 25.21 5.02 11.42
CA GLU A 19 26.31 4.88 10.47
C GLU A 19 25.84 5.16 9.04
N GLY A 20 26.60 6.00 8.32
CA GLY A 20 26.31 6.37 6.95
C GLY A 20 24.94 7.03 6.79
N CYS A 21 24.21 6.64 5.73
CA CYS A 21 22.89 7.16 5.42
C CYS A 21 21.78 6.37 6.15
N SER A 22 21.90 6.19 7.46
CA SER A 22 20.89 5.47 8.25
C SER A 22 20.30 6.37 9.32
N PHE A 23 18.97 6.41 9.43
CA PHE A 23 18.24 7.28 10.35
C PHE A 23 17.23 6.48 11.15
N VAL A 24 17.15 6.77 12.45
CA VAL A 24 16.27 6.10 13.40
C VAL A 24 15.23 7.08 13.93
N TYR A 25 13.97 6.66 13.93
CA TYR A 25 12.82 7.38 14.45
C TYR A 25 12.15 6.51 15.51
N ASN A 26 11.96 7.04 16.71
CA ASN A 26 11.39 6.31 17.83
C ASN A 26 10.13 7.02 18.35
N SER A 27 9.04 6.30 18.54
CA SER A 27 7.78 6.89 19.02
C SER A 27 7.90 7.49 20.43
N SER A 28 8.82 6.97 21.25
CA SER A 28 9.13 7.54 22.58
C SER A 28 9.79 8.91 22.52
N GLU A 29 10.42 9.27 21.40
CA GLU A 29 11.01 10.59 21.19
C GLU A 29 10.02 11.54 20.52
N ARG A 30 9.33 11.08 19.48
CA ARG A 30 8.37 11.87 18.72
C ARG A 30 7.37 10.98 17.99
N ILE A 31 6.08 11.20 18.25
CA ILE A 31 4.99 10.40 17.66
C ILE A 31 4.70 10.71 16.19
N SER A 32 5.10 11.88 15.68
CA SER A 32 4.90 12.25 14.28
C SER A 32 5.91 13.30 13.81
N GLY A 33 6.18 13.32 12.52
CA GLY A 33 7.12 14.27 11.95
C GLY A 33 7.26 14.11 10.44
N LEU A 34 8.35 14.66 9.90
CA LEU A 34 8.69 14.52 8.49
C LEU A 34 10.03 13.82 8.32
N PHE A 35 10.18 13.13 7.20
CA PHE A 35 11.45 12.62 6.71
C PHE A 35 11.48 12.73 5.19
N HIS A 36 12.68 12.78 4.62
CA HIS A 36 12.86 12.99 3.19
C HIS A 36 14.16 12.34 2.73
N SER A 37 14.29 12.20 1.41
CA SER A 37 15.55 11.78 0.78
C SER A 37 16.69 12.76 1.10
N PRO A 38 17.96 12.32 1.04
CA PRO A 38 19.08 13.24 1.22
C PRO A 38 18.98 14.46 0.30
N ASN A 39 19.40 15.62 0.79
CA ASN A 39 19.43 16.90 0.08
C ASN A 39 18.09 17.45 -0.42
N PHE A 40 16.95 16.82 -0.15
CA PHE A 40 15.63 17.34 -0.54
C PHE A 40 15.45 18.80 -0.07
N PRO A 41 14.95 19.74 -0.90
CA PRO A 41 14.32 19.55 -2.21
C PRO A 41 15.28 19.55 -3.41
N GLY A 42 16.58 19.36 -3.20
CA GLY A 42 17.55 19.06 -4.26
C GLY A 42 17.63 17.57 -4.58
N TYR A 43 18.46 17.23 -5.57
CA TYR A 43 18.68 15.85 -5.99
C TYR A 43 19.31 15.01 -4.87
N TYR A 44 18.83 13.78 -4.71
CA TYR A 44 19.53 12.79 -3.88
C TYR A 44 20.84 12.33 -4.55
N LEU A 45 21.68 11.62 -3.80
CA LEU A 45 23.01 11.19 -4.23
C LEU A 45 22.94 9.89 -5.06
N GLU A 46 23.80 9.76 -6.06
CA GLU A 46 24.08 8.49 -6.74
C GLU A 46 24.82 7.53 -5.79
N ASN A 47 24.73 6.22 -6.06
CA ASN A 47 25.41 5.15 -5.34
C ASN A 47 25.16 5.16 -3.82
N VAL A 48 23.94 5.50 -3.40
CA VAL A 48 23.58 5.57 -1.98
C VAL A 48 22.49 4.56 -1.63
N VAL A 49 22.67 3.92 -0.47
CA VAL A 49 21.61 3.16 0.19
C VAL A 49 21.28 3.87 1.49
N CYS A 50 20.11 4.51 1.52
CA CYS A 50 19.63 5.22 2.70
C CYS A 50 18.51 4.46 3.39
N ASN A 51 18.67 4.18 4.69
CA ASN A 51 17.71 3.44 5.48
C ASN A 51 17.06 4.34 6.54
N TYR A 52 15.73 4.29 6.62
CA TYR A 52 14.94 4.97 7.64
C TYR A 52 14.22 3.92 8.46
N TYR A 53 14.56 3.82 9.74
CA TYR A 53 14.02 2.83 10.66
C TYR A 53 13.05 3.49 11.63
N PHE A 54 11.81 3.01 11.66
CA PHE A 54 10.77 3.49 12.54
C PHE A 54 10.50 2.43 13.61
N TYR A 55 10.56 2.83 14.88
CA TYR A 55 10.32 1.98 16.04
C TYR A 55 9.18 2.57 16.89
N GLY A 56 8.02 1.94 16.83
CA GLY A 56 6.87 2.21 17.67
C GLY A 56 6.84 1.37 18.95
N ALA A 57 5.91 1.70 19.83
CA ALA A 57 5.53 0.92 21.01
C ALA A 57 4.80 -0.38 20.61
N SER A 58 4.56 -1.27 21.57
CA SER A 58 4.01 -2.61 21.31
C SER A 58 2.65 -2.61 20.63
N ASP A 59 1.85 -1.58 20.84
CA ASP A 59 0.49 -1.39 20.35
C ASP A 59 0.41 -0.35 19.24
N GLU A 60 1.54 0.05 18.65
CA GLU A 60 1.60 1.04 17.59
C GLU A 60 1.90 0.40 16.22
N ARG A 61 1.49 1.10 15.17
CA ARG A 61 1.95 0.93 13.79
C ARG A 61 2.49 2.25 13.25
N VAL A 62 3.26 2.16 12.18
CA VAL A 62 3.82 3.30 11.47
C VAL A 62 2.95 3.61 10.26
N VAL A 63 2.56 4.86 10.12
CA VAL A 63 1.84 5.39 8.95
C VAL A 63 2.71 6.44 8.29
N LEU A 64 2.98 6.27 7.00
CA LEU A 64 3.80 7.15 6.18
C LEU A 64 2.94 7.78 5.09
N HIS A 65 2.87 9.10 5.03
CA HIS A 65 2.19 9.83 3.98
C HIS A 65 3.21 10.58 3.12
N PHE A 66 3.44 10.07 1.90
CA PHE A 66 4.32 10.71 0.93
C PHE A 66 3.58 11.86 0.26
N THR A 67 4.11 13.07 0.45
CA THR A 67 3.55 14.35 -0.06
C THR A 67 4.33 14.92 -1.24
N TYR A 68 5.42 14.23 -1.60
CA TYR A 68 6.20 14.46 -2.80
C TYR A 68 6.97 13.17 -3.09
N PHE A 69 6.91 12.71 -4.34
CA PHE A 69 7.62 11.52 -4.77
C PHE A 69 8.04 11.66 -6.25
N ASP A 70 9.35 11.72 -6.44
CA ASP A 70 10.02 11.73 -7.74
C ASP A 70 11.36 11.00 -7.60
N VAL A 71 11.36 9.69 -7.77
CA VAL A 71 12.55 8.84 -7.72
C VAL A 71 12.88 8.41 -9.13
N GLU A 72 14.15 8.44 -9.52
CA GLU A 72 14.54 8.05 -10.87
C GLU A 72 14.10 6.61 -11.16
N GLY A 73 13.47 6.41 -12.31
CA GLY A 73 13.12 5.07 -12.75
C GLY A 73 11.87 4.98 -13.60
N ILE A 74 11.69 3.80 -14.18
CA ILE A 74 10.56 3.45 -15.03
C ILE A 74 10.11 2.00 -14.76
N GLY A 75 8.87 1.69 -15.14
CA GLY A 75 8.37 0.31 -15.13
C GLY A 75 8.29 -0.29 -13.72
N THR A 76 8.92 -1.45 -13.55
CA THR A 76 8.90 -2.23 -12.31
C THR A 76 9.94 -1.81 -11.27
N CYS A 77 10.72 -0.76 -11.55
CA CYS A 77 11.69 -0.20 -10.61
C CYS A 77 12.72 -1.24 -10.13
N ASP A 78 13.19 -2.06 -11.07
CA ASP A 78 14.07 -3.18 -10.79
C ASP A 78 15.40 -3.06 -11.55
N HIS A 79 16.23 -4.09 -11.44
CA HIS A 79 17.54 -4.09 -12.08
C HIS A 79 17.47 -4.15 -13.61
N GLN A 80 16.37 -4.63 -14.21
CA GLN A 80 16.21 -4.71 -15.66
C GLN A 80 15.95 -3.32 -16.25
N THR A 81 15.20 -2.48 -15.54
CA THR A 81 15.03 -1.07 -15.88
C THR A 81 16.21 -0.22 -15.41
N ALA A 82 17.05 -0.79 -14.54
CA ALA A 82 18.18 -0.13 -13.87
C ALA A 82 17.78 1.25 -13.37
N SER A 83 16.70 1.22 -12.60
CA SER A 83 16.04 2.32 -11.94
C SER A 83 16.49 2.40 -10.49
N ASP A 84 16.43 3.60 -9.93
CA ASP A 84 16.42 3.76 -8.47
C ASP A 84 15.07 3.31 -7.91
N TYR A 85 15.01 3.09 -6.59
CA TYR A 85 13.75 2.69 -5.97
C TYR A 85 13.68 2.99 -4.48
N ILE A 86 12.43 3.07 -4.02
CA ILE A 86 12.04 2.98 -2.62
C ILE A 86 11.47 1.59 -2.36
N GLU A 87 11.95 0.95 -1.29
CA GLU A 87 11.44 -0.33 -0.78
C GLU A 87 10.95 -0.14 0.66
N PHE A 88 9.87 -0.84 1.00
CA PHE A 88 9.26 -0.87 2.33
C PHE A 88 9.41 -2.26 2.94
N SER A 89 9.64 -2.35 4.25
CA SER A 89 9.75 -3.64 4.93
C SER A 89 9.27 -3.61 6.38
N ASN A 90 8.45 -4.59 6.76
CA ASN A 90 8.07 -4.85 8.16
C ASN A 90 9.18 -5.58 8.95
N PHE A 91 10.36 -5.80 8.36
CA PHE A 91 11.46 -6.55 8.96
C PHE A 91 12.82 -5.86 8.77
N MET A 92 13.81 -6.25 9.58
CA MET A 92 15.20 -5.82 9.34
C MET A 92 15.80 -6.40 8.06
N SER A 93 15.19 -7.45 7.49
CA SER A 93 15.49 -7.98 6.17
C SER A 93 14.57 -7.38 5.10
N THR A 94 14.74 -7.79 3.84
CA THR A 94 13.76 -7.49 2.77
C THR A 94 12.40 -8.09 3.09
N ASP A 95 11.33 -7.40 2.68
CA ASP A 95 9.94 -7.87 2.76
C ASP A 95 9.37 -7.94 1.34
N ARG A 96 8.89 -9.12 0.93
CA ARG A 96 8.33 -9.31 -0.42
C ARG A 96 6.87 -8.89 -0.54
N LYS A 97 6.25 -8.44 0.57
CA LYS A 97 4.88 -7.93 0.58
C LYS A 97 4.72 -6.67 -0.26
N PHE A 98 5.73 -5.81 -0.26
CA PHE A 98 5.68 -4.54 -0.95
C PHE A 98 6.47 -4.61 -2.27
N SER A 99 5.90 -4.04 -3.32
CA SER A 99 6.64 -3.77 -4.55
C SER A 99 7.65 -2.64 -4.34
N ARG A 100 8.58 -2.49 -5.29
CA ARG A 100 9.45 -1.31 -5.37
C ARG A 100 8.71 -0.14 -6.00
N TYR A 101 9.09 1.07 -5.61
CA TYR A 101 8.48 2.32 -6.08
C TYR A 101 9.52 3.25 -6.68
N CYS A 102 9.24 3.79 -7.86
CA CYS A 102 10.06 4.76 -8.58
C CYS A 102 9.18 5.58 -9.53
N GLY A 103 9.79 6.50 -10.26
CA GLY A 103 9.12 7.49 -11.07
C GLY A 103 8.47 8.59 -10.25
N LYS A 104 7.66 9.40 -10.93
CA LYS A 104 6.86 10.46 -10.31
C LYS A 104 5.48 9.94 -9.97
N LEU A 105 5.15 9.95 -8.68
CA LEU A 105 3.87 9.46 -8.16
C LEU A 105 3.09 10.60 -7.50
N PRO A 106 1.74 10.57 -7.55
CA PRO A 106 0.92 11.45 -6.72
C PRO A 106 1.08 11.09 -5.24
N ASP A 107 0.51 11.90 -4.34
CA ASP A 107 0.50 11.60 -2.91
C ASP A 107 -0.07 10.21 -2.62
N PHE A 108 0.59 9.47 -1.73
CA PHE A 108 0.19 8.12 -1.34
C PHE A 108 0.58 7.81 0.10
N GLU A 109 -0.05 6.76 0.64
CA GLU A 109 0.14 6.35 2.02
C GLU A 109 0.64 4.91 2.10
N MET A 110 1.50 4.63 3.08
CA MET A 110 1.98 3.29 3.41
C MET A 110 1.81 3.05 4.91
N ARG A 111 1.30 1.86 5.26
CA ARG A 111 1.11 1.43 6.65
C ARG A 111 1.95 0.19 6.92
N SER A 112 2.64 0.16 8.06
CA SER A 112 3.27 -1.06 8.55
C SER A 112 2.24 -1.99 9.21
N ASP A 113 2.61 -3.26 9.32
CA ASP A 113 1.78 -4.30 9.92
C ASP A 113 1.82 -4.25 11.45
N GLY A 114 2.86 -3.64 12.01
CA GLY A 114 3.05 -3.46 13.44
C GLY A 114 4.05 -2.38 13.75
N ARG A 115 4.69 -2.47 14.91
CA ARG A 115 5.52 -1.41 15.48
C ARG A 115 6.80 -1.06 14.72
N PHE A 116 7.20 -1.84 13.74
CA PHE A 116 8.44 -1.61 13.01
C PHE A 116 8.16 -1.37 11.53
N PHE A 117 8.87 -0.40 10.96
CA PHE A 117 8.88 -0.20 9.52
C PHE A 117 10.25 0.28 9.07
N ARG A 118 10.72 -0.24 7.94
CA ARG A 118 11.92 0.24 7.26
C ARG A 118 11.54 0.79 5.91
N VAL A 119 12.05 1.97 5.59
CA VAL A 119 12.08 2.53 4.24
C VAL A 119 13.52 2.52 3.77
N THR A 120 13.76 2.04 2.55
CA THR A 120 15.09 2.03 1.94
C THR A 120 15.03 2.76 0.60
N LEU A 121 15.80 3.84 0.45
CA LEU A 121 16.16 4.39 -0.86
C LEU A 121 17.41 3.70 -1.34
N HIS A 122 17.35 3.15 -2.54
CA HIS A 122 18.51 2.58 -3.23
C HIS A 122 18.71 3.33 -4.53
N SER A 123 19.83 4.05 -4.65
CA SER A 123 20.25 4.66 -5.91
C SER A 123 21.42 3.92 -6.55
N ASN A 124 21.45 3.92 -7.88
CA ASN A 124 22.53 3.35 -8.69
C ASN A 124 23.54 4.44 -9.09
N ASP A 125 24.41 4.16 -10.06
CA ASP A 125 25.51 5.02 -10.50
C ASP A 125 25.15 5.99 -11.62
N ARG A 126 23.87 6.17 -11.93
CA ARG A 126 23.41 6.99 -13.05
C ARG A 126 22.05 7.62 -12.79
N PHE A 127 21.93 8.88 -13.16
CA PHE A 127 20.71 9.67 -13.11
C PHE A 127 20.14 9.80 -11.68
N VAL A 128 19.60 10.96 -11.37
CA VAL A 128 18.97 11.21 -10.08
C VAL A 128 17.75 12.09 -10.28
N ALA A 129 16.81 11.99 -9.35
CA ALA A 129 15.62 12.82 -9.29
C ALA A 129 15.57 13.60 -7.97
N ILE A 130 14.52 14.39 -7.77
CA ILE A 130 14.37 15.24 -6.58
C ILE A 130 14.21 14.40 -5.30
N GLY A 131 13.73 13.16 -5.42
CA GLY A 131 13.54 12.22 -4.34
C GLY A 131 12.16 12.33 -3.71
N PHE A 132 12.07 12.26 -2.38
CA PHE A 132 10.79 12.17 -1.70
C PHE A 132 10.74 13.03 -0.44
N ARG A 133 9.52 13.41 -0.06
CA ARG A 133 9.19 13.98 1.26
C ARG A 133 7.93 13.33 1.79
N ALA A 134 8.02 12.81 3.00
CA ALA A 134 6.92 12.13 3.65
C ALA A 134 6.74 12.59 5.10
N LEU A 135 5.49 12.51 5.55
CA LEU A 135 5.10 12.62 6.95
C LEU A 135 5.06 11.22 7.55
N TYR A 136 5.48 11.05 8.79
CA TYR A 136 5.29 9.82 9.55
C TYR A 136 4.45 10.09 10.79
N THR A 137 3.67 9.08 11.19
CA THR A 137 2.94 9.05 12.47
C THR A 137 3.01 7.64 13.04
N PHE A 138 3.22 7.52 14.35
CA PHE A 138 2.99 6.32 15.11
C PHE A 138 1.55 6.34 15.62
N GLU A 139 0.74 5.38 15.16
CA GLU A 139 -0.68 5.27 15.51
C GLU A 139 -0.92 4.02 16.36
N THR A 140 -1.71 4.14 17.43
CA THR A 140 -2.17 2.97 18.18
C THR A 140 -3.07 2.09 17.29
N ILE A 141 -2.78 0.80 17.26
CA ILE A 141 -3.60 -0.22 16.60
C ILE A 141 -4.82 -0.47 17.50
N PRO A 142 -6.05 -0.20 17.04
CA PRO A 142 -7.24 -0.51 17.83
C PRO A 142 -7.31 -2.02 18.05
N MET A 143 -7.27 -2.47 19.31
CA MET A 143 -7.63 -3.85 19.64
C MET A 143 -9.12 -4.03 19.38
N ASN A 144 -9.47 -4.67 18.26
CA ASN A 144 -10.85 -5.03 17.97
C ASN A 144 -11.28 -6.12 18.97
N ASN A 145 -11.83 -5.72 20.11
CA ASN A 145 -12.71 -6.62 20.87
C ASN A 145 -13.94 -6.85 19.98
N SER A 146 -13.90 -7.98 19.29
CA SER A 146 -14.90 -8.53 18.37
C SER A 146 -16.34 -8.35 18.85
N ILE A 147 -16.95 -7.21 18.51
CA ILE A 147 -18.42 -7.02 18.47
C ILE A 147 -18.81 -6.22 17.22
N ALA A 148 -17.93 -5.35 16.70
CA ALA A 148 -18.21 -4.60 15.47
C ALA A 148 -18.16 -5.47 14.19
N ASP A 149 -17.29 -6.48 14.16
CA ASP A 149 -17.04 -7.31 12.96
C ASP A 149 -18.08 -8.44 12.75
N LEU A 150 -18.88 -8.73 13.78
CA LEU A 150 -20.00 -9.70 13.72
C LEU A 150 -21.31 -9.07 13.22
N ARG A 151 -21.36 -7.75 13.05
CA ARG A 151 -22.57 -7.05 12.57
C ARG A 151 -22.64 -6.95 11.05
N ASP A 152 -21.51 -6.95 10.37
CA ASP A 152 -21.47 -6.85 8.90
C ASP A 152 -21.61 -8.21 8.20
N THR A 153 -21.57 -9.33 8.93
CA THR A 153 -21.85 -10.67 8.39
C THR A 153 -23.30 -11.13 8.55
N ALA A 154 -24.15 -10.34 9.23
CA ALA A 154 -25.55 -10.71 9.54
C ALA A 154 -26.62 -9.86 8.83
N SER A 155 -26.30 -9.15 7.74
CA SER A 155 -27.30 -8.38 6.96
C SER A 155 -27.47 -8.80 5.50
N MET A 156 -27.04 -9.99 5.11
CA MET A 156 -27.47 -10.60 3.83
C MET A 156 -28.67 -11.52 4.08
N GLN A 157 -29.88 -10.94 4.16
CA GLN A 157 -31.14 -11.62 3.82
C GLN A 157 -32.32 -10.64 3.81
N SER A 158 -32.79 -10.27 2.62
CA SER A 158 -34.18 -10.46 2.17
C SER A 158 -34.48 -9.62 0.91
N PHE A 159 -34.55 -10.26 -0.25
CA PHE A 159 -35.34 -9.77 -1.38
C PHE A 159 -36.45 -10.78 -1.62
N VAL A 160 -37.55 -10.64 -0.89
CA VAL A 160 -38.83 -11.25 -1.27
C VAL A 160 -39.45 -10.33 -2.30
N SER A 161 -39.47 -10.76 -3.56
CA SER A 161 -40.17 -10.05 -4.63
C SER A 161 -41.69 -10.19 -4.43
N THR A 162 -42.36 -9.09 -4.10
CA THR A 162 -43.83 -9.01 -4.03
C THR A 162 -44.40 -8.90 -5.45
N ALA A 163 -45.10 -9.95 -5.91
CA ALA A 163 -46.05 -9.85 -7.01
C ALA A 163 -47.47 -10.11 -6.49
N SER A 164 -48.37 -9.21 -6.84
CA SER A 164 -49.73 -9.02 -6.35
C SER A 164 -50.68 -10.18 -6.64
N VAL A 165 -51.55 -10.50 -5.67
CA VAL A 165 -52.67 -11.44 -5.80
C VAL A 165 -53.77 -10.83 -6.66
N SER A 166 -53.97 -11.37 -7.85
CA SER A 166 -55.18 -11.14 -8.67
C SER A 166 -56.12 -12.34 -8.51
N LYS A 167 -57.26 -12.11 -7.86
CA LYS A 167 -58.37 -13.08 -7.80
C LYS A 167 -58.94 -13.29 -9.20
N ILE A 168 -58.93 -14.52 -9.71
CA ILE A 168 -59.81 -14.93 -10.80
C ILE A 168 -60.55 -16.20 -10.39
N VAL A 169 -61.87 -16.06 -10.41
CA VAL A 169 -62.95 -17.02 -10.15
C VAL A 169 -62.84 -18.29 -11.01
N ASN A 170 -63.05 -19.47 -10.41
CA ASN A 170 -63.15 -20.74 -11.12
C ASN A 170 -64.63 -21.14 -11.21
N LEU A 171 -65.22 -21.03 -12.40
CA LEU A 171 -66.53 -21.56 -12.74
C LEU A 171 -66.34 -22.56 -13.88
N GLY A 172 -66.70 -23.81 -13.65
CA GLY A 172 -66.38 -24.92 -14.55
C GLY A 172 -67.06 -24.85 -15.92
N SER A 173 -66.46 -25.53 -16.90
CA SER A 173 -67.13 -26.51 -17.79
C SER A 173 -66.21 -26.98 -18.93
N LEU A 174 -66.30 -28.30 -19.17
CA LEU A 174 -66.18 -29.07 -20.41
C LEU A 174 -65.01 -28.84 -21.41
N MET A 175 -64.24 -29.93 -21.58
CA MET A 175 -63.93 -30.64 -22.83
C MET A 175 -63.60 -29.80 -24.09
N ILE A 176 -62.39 -30.00 -24.64
CA ILE A 176 -62.19 -30.70 -25.94
C ILE A 176 -60.68 -30.85 -26.23
N CYS A 177 -60.31 -32.05 -26.68
CA CYS A 177 -59.03 -32.45 -27.26
C CYS A 177 -58.54 -31.52 -28.38
N ILE A 178 -57.22 -31.51 -28.64
CA ILE A 178 -56.64 -32.06 -29.89
C ILE A 178 -55.11 -32.02 -29.77
N LEU A 179 -54.52 -33.19 -30.07
CA LEU A 179 -53.09 -33.46 -30.23
C LEU A 179 -52.49 -32.68 -31.39
N CYS A 180 -51.18 -32.37 -31.30
CA CYS A 180 -50.16 -32.61 -32.35
C CYS A 180 -48.84 -31.98 -31.87
N THR A 181 -47.90 -32.80 -31.38
CA THR A 181 -46.69 -33.24 -32.09
C THR A 181 -45.73 -32.09 -32.44
N TYR A 182 -44.59 -32.01 -31.73
CA TYR A 182 -43.27 -32.22 -32.34
C TYR A 182 -42.17 -32.31 -31.27
N LYS A 183 -41.30 -33.31 -31.42
CA LYS A 183 -40.15 -33.64 -30.56
C LYS A 183 -38.88 -32.87 -31.02
N PRO A 184 -37.82 -32.85 -30.21
CA PRO A 184 -36.69 -31.93 -30.30
C PRO A 184 -35.57 -32.43 -31.21
N TYR A 185 -34.69 -31.52 -31.64
CA TYR A 185 -33.33 -31.88 -32.06
C TYR A 185 -32.30 -30.86 -31.53
N GLN A 186 -31.42 -31.35 -30.66
CA GLN A 186 -30.06 -30.83 -30.47
C GLN A 186 -29.20 -31.21 -31.69
N TYR A 187 -28.13 -30.46 -31.98
CA TYR A 187 -26.72 -30.85 -31.77
C TYR A 187 -25.77 -29.84 -32.48
N TYR A 188 -24.74 -29.39 -31.73
CA TYR A 188 -23.33 -29.12 -32.06
C TYR A 188 -22.92 -28.61 -33.46
N VAL A 189 -22.16 -27.50 -33.47
CA VAL A 189 -20.69 -27.46 -33.75
C VAL A 189 -20.06 -26.36 -32.91
#